data_AF-A0A661LQX5-F1
#
_entry.id   AF-A0A661LQX5-F1
#
_cell.length_a   1.000
_cell.length_b   1.000
_cell.length_c   1.000
_cell.angle_alpha   90.00
_cell.angle_beta   90.00
_cell.angle_gamma   90.00
#
_symmetry.space_group_name_H-M   'P 1'
#
loop_
_entity.id
_entity.type
_entity.pdbx_description
1 polymer ?
#
loop_
_entity_poly.entity_id
_entity_poly.type
_entity_poly.pdbx_seq_one_letter_code
_entity_poly.pdbx_strand_id
1 'polypeptide(L)' 'MNILVCSKQVPDTESQIKIASDGMSVVTDNIKWIMNPYDEYAVEEALRLKEKFGGEVTI' A
#
# COMPACT_ATOMS: atom_id res chain seq x y z
N MET A 1 -4.35 -14.99 17.74
CA MET A 1 -4.99 -13.75 17.26
C MET A 1 -4.93 -13.75 15.74
N ASN A 2 -5.97 -13.30 15.06
CA ASN A 2 -6.00 -13.21 13.59
C ASN A 2 -6.13 -11.73 13.23
N ILE A 3 -5.17 -11.20 12.47
CA ILE A 3 -5.11 -9.79 12.09
C ILE A 3 -5.20 -9.70 10.57
N LEU A 4 -6.15 -8.90 10.07
CA LEU A 4 -6.23 -8.54 8.66
C LEU A 4 -5.73 -7.11 8.48
N VAL A 5 -4.83 -6.90 7.52
CA VAL A 5 -4.33 -5.57 7.13
C VAL A 5 -4.70 -5.30 5.69
N CYS A 6 -5.63 -4.38 5.45
CA CYS A 6 -5.93 -3.96 4.09
C CYS A 6 -4.72 -3.20 3.51
N SER A 7 -4.24 -3.63 2.34
CA SER A 7 -3.16 -2.95 1.62
C SER A 7 -3.61 -2.49 0.24
N LYS A 8 -3.10 -1.34 -0.19
CA LYS A 8 -3.35 -0.75 -1.49
C LYS A 8 -2.04 -0.38 -2.17
N GLN A 9 -1.89 -0.85 -3.40
CA GLN A 9 -0.82 -0.40 -4.29
C GLN A 9 -1.16 0.99 -4.85
N VAL A 10 -0.20 1.90 -4.81
CA VAL A 10 -0.34 3.29 -5.30
C VAL A 10 0.92 3.71 -6.07
N PRO A 11 0.85 4.75 -6.93
CA PRO A 11 2.05 5.35 -7.51
C PRO A 11 3.03 5.81 -6.43
N ASP A 12 4.32 5.65 -6.68
CA ASP A 12 5.37 6.18 -5.82
C ASP A 12 5.17 7.68 -5.61
N THR A 13 5.45 8.17 -4.40
CA THR A 13 5.27 9.58 -4.03
C THR A 13 6.12 10.54 -4.88
N GLU A 14 7.19 10.05 -5.50
CA GLU A 14 8.02 10.82 -6.44
C GLU A 14 7.53 10.74 -7.89
N SER A 15 6.53 9.90 -8.18
CA SER A 15 5.96 9.76 -9.53
C SER A 15 5.21 11.01 -9.95
N GLN A 16 5.52 11.54 -11.14
CA GLN A 16 4.75 12.62 -11.74
C GLN A 16 3.42 12.09 -12.31
N ILE A 17 2.31 12.46 -11.68
CA ILE A 17 0.97 12.11 -12.16
C ILE A 17 0.59 12.99 -13.34
N LYS A 18 0.24 12.37 -14.47
CA LYS A 18 -0.26 13.03 -15.68
C LYS A 18 -1.66 12.51 -16.02
N ILE A 19 -2.55 13.41 -16.40
CA ILE A 19 -3.89 13.06 -16.89
C ILE A 19 -3.76 12.57 -18.33
N ALA A 20 -4.41 11.46 -18.64
CA ALA A 20 -4.44 10.90 -19.98
C ALA A 20 -5.27 11.78 -20.93
N SER A 21 -5.12 11.53 -22.24
CA SER A 21 -5.82 12.30 -23.28
C SER A 21 -7.35 12.18 -23.24
N ASP A 22 -7.88 11.16 -22.56
CA ASP A 22 -9.31 10.96 -22.35
C ASP A 22 -9.90 11.90 -21.27
N GLY A 23 -9.06 12.62 -20.53
CA GLY A 23 -9.47 13.50 -19.43
C GLY A 23 -10.05 12.78 -18.21
N MET A 24 -10.01 11.45 -18.15
CA MET A 24 -10.64 10.63 -17.11
C MET A 24 -9.65 9.70 -16.39
N SER A 25 -8.57 9.29 -17.05
CA SER A 25 -7.58 8.36 -16.51
C SER A 25 -6.22 9.01 -16.24
N VAL A 26 -5.37 8.31 -15.50
CA VAL A 26 -3.97 8.68 -15.28
C VAL A 26 -3.10 7.87 -16.23
N VAL A 27 -2.08 8.50 -16.80
CA VAL A 27 -1.05 7.79 -17.59
C VAL A 27 -0.25 6.90 -16.65
N THR A 28 -0.33 5.59 -16.83
CA THR A 28 0.34 4.59 -15.96
C THR A 28 1.70 4.12 -16.49
N ASP A 29 2.05 4.49 -17.72
CA ASP A 29 3.34 4.15 -18.32
C ASP A 29 4.49 4.73 -17.51
N ASN A 30 5.49 3.90 -17.21
CA ASN A 30 6.67 4.26 -16.41
C ASN A 30 6.38 4.77 -14.99
N ILE A 31 5.19 4.51 -14.43
CA ILE A 31 4.93 4.74 -13.00
C ILE A 31 5.55 3.59 -12.20
N LYS A 32 6.35 3.95 -11.20
CA LYS A 32 6.77 3.01 -10.15
C LYS A 32 5.61 2.85 -9.16
N TRP A 33 5.22 1.62 -8.87
CA TRP A 33 4.15 1.31 -7.93
C TRP A 33 4.73 0.84 -6.61
N ILE A 34 4.20 1.35 -5.50
CA ILE A 34 4.62 1.03 -4.14
C ILE A 34 3.41 0.65 -3.28
N MET A 35 3.67 0.07 -2.12
CA MET A 35 2.65 0.01 -1.06
C MET A 35 2.33 1.44 -0.62
N ASN A 36 1.06 1.75 -0.40
CA ASN A 36 0.69 3.02 0.20
C ASN A 36 1.45 3.22 1.52
N PRO A 37 2.14 4.35 1.73
CA PRO A 37 3.00 4.54 2.92
C PRO A 37 2.27 4.33 4.25
N TYR A 38 0.98 4.60 4.32
CA TYR A 38 0.18 4.35 5.52
C TYR A 38 -0.06 2.86 5.78
N ASP A 39 -0.13 2.06 4.72
CA ASP A 39 -0.35 0.62 4.82
C ASP A 39 0.95 -0.07 5.26
N GLU A 40 2.12 0.49 4.96
CA GLU A 40 3.41 0.03 5.52
C GLU A 40 3.41 0.11 7.05
N TYR A 41 2.86 1.20 7.61
CA TYR A 41 2.71 1.35 9.07
C TYR A 41 1.69 0.38 9.66
N ALA A 42 0.60 0.11 8.93
CA ALA A 42 -0.40 -0.85 9.35
C ALA A 42 0.17 -2.28 9.39
N VAL A 43 0.98 -2.65 8.39
CA VAL A 43 1.70 -3.93 8.35
C VAL A 43 2.70 -4.02 9.50
N GLU A 44 3.50 -2.99 9.74
CA GLU A 44 4.47 -2.96 10.84
C GLU A 44 3.79 -3.15 12.20
N GLU A 45 2.69 -2.46 12.47
CA GLU A 45 1.99 -2.60 13.75
C GLU A 45 1.35 -3.99 13.90
N ALA A 46 0.80 -4.56 12.82
CA ALA A 46 0.29 -5.92 12.83
C ALA A 46 1.37 -6.96 13.15
N LEU A 47 2.59 -6.78 12.62
CA LEU A 47 3.74 -7.62 12.93
C LEU A 47 4.15 -7.49 14.41
N ARG A 48 4.20 -6.27 14.95
CA ARG A 48 4.49 -6.04 16.39
C ARG A 48 3.46 -6.70 17.30
N LEU A 49 2.18 -6.62 16.95
CA LEU A 49 1.11 -7.29 17.71
C LEU A 49 1.24 -8.82 17.64
N LYS A 50 1.59 -9.37 16.48
CA LYS A 50 1.89 -10.80 16.32
C LYS A 50 3.08 -11.23 17.17
N GLU A 51 4.17 -10.47 17.22
CA GLU A 51 5.34 -10.78 18.05
C GLU A 51 4.99 -10.76 19.54
N LYS A 52 4.21 -9.77 19.99
CA LYS A 52 3.86 -9.60 21.40
C LYS A 52 2.85 -10.61 21.92
N PHE A 53 1.89 -11.01 21.10
CA PHE A 53 0.72 -11.78 21.54
C PHE A 53 0.54 -13.12 20.80
N GLY A 54 1.38 -13.42 19.80
CA GLY A 54 1.23 -14.57 18.92
C GLY A 54 0.05 -14.44 17.95
N GLY A 55 0.06 -15.25 16.89
CA GLY A 55 -1.03 -15.31 15.92
C GLY A 55 -0.59 -15.24 14.46
N GLU A 56 -1.54 -14.93 13.60
CA GLU A 56 -1.38 -14.86 12.15
C GLU A 56 -1.81 -13.48 11.62
N VAL A 57 -1.04 -13.00 10.63
CA VAL A 57 -1.29 -11.73 9.93
C VAL A 57 -1.55 -12.07 8.47
N THR A 58 -2.64 -11.55 7.92
CA THR A 58 -3.01 -11.64 6.50
C THR A 58 -3.09 -10.24 5.93
N ILE A 59 -2.56 -10.03 4.72
CA ILE A 59 -2.49 -8.74 4.00
C ILE A 59 -3.30 -8.85 2.72
#